data_AF-A0A3M3ESS3-F1
#
_entry.id   AF-A0A3M3ESS3-F1
#
_cell.length_a   1.000
_cell.length_b   1.000
_cell.length_c   1.000
_cell.angle_alpha   90.00
_cell.angle_beta   90.00
_cell.angle_gamma   90.00
#
_symmetry.space_group_name_H-M   'P 1'
#
loop_
_entity.id
_entity.type
_entity.pdbx_description
1 polymer ?
#
loop_
_entity_poly.entity_id
_entity_poly.type
_entity_poly.pdbx_seq_one_letter_code
_entity_poly.pdbx_strand_id
1 'polypeptide(L)'
;MSSTDLETDRNTVLAQIYQLMKEVAPQSVQVNPELSFLEAGVDSMKLMLLVTRLEDAFQIEFETDHLAPQFLGSPASVAGLLLNHYLTA
;
A
#
# COMPACT_ATOMS: atom_id res chain seq x y z
N MET A 1 10.12 26.01 -9.49
CA MET A 1 9.65 24.92 -8.63
C MET A 1 10.41 23.68 -9.09
N SER A 2 11.35 23.22 -8.27
CA SER A 2 12.36 22.25 -8.67
C SER A 2 11.80 20.83 -8.58
N SER A 3 12.10 20.00 -9.57
CA SER A 3 11.63 18.61 -9.69
C SER A 3 11.99 17.69 -8.52
N THR A 4 12.80 18.15 -7.56
CA THR A 4 13.27 17.42 -6.37
C THR A 4 12.26 17.34 -5.23
N ASP A 5 11.31 18.29 -5.12
CA ASP A 5 10.32 18.29 -4.03
C ASP A 5 9.25 17.20 -4.21
N LEU A 6 8.78 16.96 -5.44
CA LEU A 6 7.81 15.89 -5.74
C LEU A 6 8.40 14.48 -5.58
N GLU A 7 9.68 14.29 -5.90
CA GLU A 7 10.34 12.98 -5.84
C GLU A 7 10.67 12.56 -4.40
N THR A 8 10.93 13.55 -3.53
CA THR A 8 11.11 13.35 -2.08
C THR A 8 9.80 12.93 -1.41
N ASP A 9 8.67 13.49 -1.86
CA ASP A 9 7.34 13.16 -1.37
C ASP A 9 6.96 11.70 -1.69
N ARG A 10 7.15 11.29 -2.95
CA ARG A 10 6.85 9.91 -3.40
C ARG A 10 7.66 8.85 -2.65
N ASN A 11 8.96 9.06 -2.43
CA ASN A 11 9.79 8.10 -1.69
C ASN A 11 9.37 8.00 -0.22
N THR A 12 8.93 9.11 0.38
CA THR A 12 8.43 9.14 1.76
C THR A 12 7.10 8.39 1.87
N VAL A 13 6.18 8.61 0.92
CA VAL A 13 4.91 7.88 0.83
C VAL A 13 5.16 6.38 0.65
N LEU A 14 6.05 5.99 -0.26
CA LEU A 14 6.43 4.58 -0.44
C LEU A 14 6.98 3.95 0.83
N ALA A 15 7.89 4.65 1.52
CA ALA A 15 8.44 4.17 2.78
C ALA A 15 7.34 3.97 3.83
N GLN A 16 6.38 4.89 3.93
CA GLN A 16 5.26 4.79 4.86
C GLN A 16 4.30 3.65 4.51
N ILE A 17 3.96 3.47 3.23
CA ILE A 17 3.17 2.34 2.74
C ILE A 17 3.85 1.01 3.10
N TYR A 18 5.16 0.89 2.85
CA TYR A 18 5.91 -0.32 3.20
C TYR A 18 6.01 -0.57 4.71
N GLN A 19 6.04 0.48 5.54
CA GLN A 19 5.97 0.32 7.00
C GLN A 19 4.61 -0.25 7.42
N LEU A 20 3.51 0.33 6.93
CA LEU A 20 2.15 -0.16 7.23
C LEU A 20 1.96 -1.61 6.75
N MET A 21 2.54 -1.97 5.61
CA MET A 21 2.54 -3.35 5.11
C MET A 21 3.31 -4.32 6.00
N LYS A 22 4.38 -3.87 6.66
CA LYS A 22 5.11 -4.70 7.63
C LYS A 22 4.35 -4.94 8.93
N GLU A 23 3.44 -4.04 9.30
CA GLU A 23 2.60 -4.21 10.50
C GLU A 23 1.58 -5.35 10.31
N VAL A 24 1.10 -5.54 9.08
CA VAL A 24 0.11 -6.58 8.76
C VAL A 24 0.74 -7.89 8.29
N ALA A 25 1.97 -7.85 7.78
CA ALA A 25 2.73 -9.02 7.38
C ALA A 25 3.34 -9.74 8.60
N PRO A 26 3.52 -11.07 8.57
CA PRO A 26 4.24 -11.78 9.61
C PRO A 26 5.69 -11.25 9.70
N GLN A 27 6.21 -11.05 10.91
CA GLN A 27 7.55 -10.46 11.13
C GLN A 27 8.71 -11.24 10.50
N SER A 28 8.48 -12.49 10.10
CA SER A 28 9.43 -13.36 9.40
C SER A 28 9.38 -13.25 7.87
N VAL A 29 8.43 -12.50 7.29
CA VAL A 29 8.29 -12.33 5.85
C VAL A 29 9.05 -11.10 5.42
N GLN A 30 10.09 -11.31 4.61
CA GLN A 30 10.70 -10.23 3.85
C GLN A 30 9.62 -9.72 2.87
N VAL A 31 9.09 -8.51 3.10
CA VAL A 31 8.05 -7.92 2.26
C VAL A 31 8.62 -7.77 0.85
N ASN A 32 8.34 -8.74 -0.01
CA ASN A 32 8.68 -8.69 -1.42
C ASN A 32 7.57 -7.88 -2.10
N PRO A 33 7.91 -6.73 -2.71
CA PRO A 33 6.91 -5.83 -3.26
C PRO A 33 6.10 -6.45 -4.42
N GLU A 34 6.66 -7.44 -5.11
CA GLU A 34 6.02 -8.13 -6.24
C GLU A 34 5.31 -9.42 -5.83
N LEU A 35 5.52 -9.91 -4.61
CA LEU A 35 4.88 -11.14 -4.13
C LEU A 35 3.42 -10.88 -3.79
N SER A 36 2.55 -11.82 -4.16
CA SER A 36 1.14 -11.74 -3.78
C SER A 36 0.98 -11.78 -2.28
N PHE A 37 0.08 -10.97 -1.72
CA PHE A 37 -0.23 -10.99 -0.29
C PHE A 37 -0.70 -12.38 0.17
N LEU A 38 -1.49 -13.08 -0.66
CA LEU A 38 -1.93 -14.43 -0.37
C LEU A 38 -0.76 -15.42 -0.33
N GLU A 39 0.19 -15.30 -1.27
CA GLU A 39 1.41 -16.11 -1.29
C GLU A 39 2.35 -15.80 -0.11
N ALA A 40 2.30 -14.58 0.39
CA ALA A 40 3.00 -14.13 1.59
C ALA A 40 2.34 -14.59 2.91
N GLY A 41 1.22 -15.32 2.86
CA GLY A 41 0.47 -15.75 4.03
C GLY A 41 -0.32 -14.62 4.72
N VAL A 42 -0.70 -13.60 3.95
CA VAL A 42 -1.57 -12.50 4.41
C VAL A 42 -3.01 -12.84 4.04
N ASP A 43 -3.81 -13.13 5.06
CA ASP A 43 -5.22 -13.49 4.93
C ASP A 43 -6.10 -12.25 4.65
N SER A 44 -7.33 -12.46 4.16
CA SER A 44 -8.27 -11.38 3.82
C SER A 44 -8.57 -10.42 4.97
N MET A 45 -8.58 -10.88 6.23
CA MET A 45 -8.75 -9.99 7.39
C MET A 45 -7.56 -9.02 7.57
N LYS A 46 -6.34 -9.49 7.34
CA LYS A 46 -5.13 -8.65 7.43
C LYS A 46 -5.07 -7.66 6.28
N LEU A 47 -5.54 -8.06 5.10
CA LEU A 47 -5.70 -7.16 3.95
C LEU A 47 -6.71 -6.04 4.25
N MET A 48 -7.88 -6.35 4.81
CA MET A 48 -8.84 -5.33 5.23
C MET A 48 -8.26 -4.40 6.29
N LEU A 49 -7.48 -4.93 7.24
CA LEU A 49 -6.80 -4.12 8.24
C LEU A 49 -5.75 -3.20 7.62
N LEU A 50 -5.01 -3.68 6.61
CA LEU A 50 -4.07 -2.86 5.83
C LEU A 50 -4.79 -1.70 5.15
N VAL A 51 -5.91 -1.97 4.49
CA VAL A 51 -6.73 -0.94 3.82
C VAL A 51 -7.15 0.13 4.83
N THR A 52 -7.74 -0.26 5.97
CA THR A 52 -8.16 0.70 7.01
C THR A 52 -6.98 1.52 7.54
N ARG A 53 -5.79 0.92 7.67
CA ARG A 53 -4.58 1.65 8.10
C ARG A 53 -4.10 2.65 7.04
N LEU A 54 -4.21 2.30 5.76
CA LEU A 54 -3.86 3.20 4.66
C LEU A 54 -4.85 4.36 4.56
N GLU A 55 -6.15 4.08 4.71
CA GLU A 55 -7.20 5.10 4.78
C GLU A 55 -6.95 6.11 5.89
N ASP A 56 -6.65 5.62 7.10
CA ASP A 56 -6.36 6.48 8.25
C ASP A 56 -5.03 7.26 8.07
N ALA A 57 -3.98 6.61 7.58
CA ALA A 57 -2.67 7.23 7.41
C ALA A 57 -2.67 8.34 6.34
N PHE A 58 -3.41 8.14 5.25
CA PHE A 58 -3.44 9.07 4.12
C PHE A 58 -4.70 9.93 4.08
N GLN A 59 -5.64 9.75 5.02
CA GLN A 59 -6.94 10.43 5.08
C GLN A 59 -7.73 10.27 3.76
N ILE A 60 -7.76 9.03 3.25
CA ILE A 60 -8.47 8.65 2.03
C ILE A 60 -9.54 7.60 2.32
N GLU A 61 -10.41 7.34 1.35
CA GLU A 61 -11.39 6.24 1.39
C GLU A 61 -11.24 5.41 0.11
N PHE A 62 -11.01 4.10 0.25
CA PHE A 62 -10.91 3.22 -0.91
C PHE A 62 -12.29 2.97 -1.50
N GLU A 63 -12.38 3.04 -2.83
CA GLU A 63 -13.59 2.64 -3.53
C GLU A 63 -13.72 1.12 -3.45
N THR A 64 -14.95 0.61 -3.31
CA THR A 64 -15.22 -0.83 -3.18
C THR A 64 -14.60 -1.63 -4.34
N ASP A 65 -14.59 -1.07 -5.56
CA ASP A 65 -13.99 -1.70 -6.74
C ASP A 65 -12.46 -1.84 -6.62
N HIS A 66 -11.81 -0.92 -5.90
CA HIS A 66 -10.38 -0.93 -5.62
C HIS A 66 -9.97 -1.88 -4.48
N LEU A 67 -10.93 -2.50 -3.79
CA LEU A 67 -10.69 -3.56 -2.81
C LEU A 67 -10.56 -4.95 -3.45
N ALA A 68 -10.80 -5.06 -4.77
CA ALA A 68 -10.68 -6.32 -5.47
C ALA A 68 -9.21 -6.85 -5.45
N PRO A 69 -9.02 -8.18 -5.48
CA PRO A 69 -7.68 -8.80 -5.43
C PRO A 69 -6.73 -8.34 -6.55
N GLN A 70 -7.25 -7.84 -7.67
CA GLN A 70 -6.45 -7.27 -8.75
C GLN A 70 -5.70 -5.98 -8.36
N PHE A 71 -6.23 -5.22 -7.39
CA PHE A 71 -5.64 -3.98 -6.88
C PHE A 71 -4.93 -4.19 -5.54
N LEU A 72 -5.48 -5.08 -4.70
CA LEU A 72 -4.87 -5.50 -3.44
C LEU A 72 -4.05 -6.79 -3.58
N GLY A 73 -3.48 -7.02 -4.76
CA GLY A 73 -2.78 -8.28 -5.08
C GLY A 73 -1.40 -8.36 -4.45
N SER A 74 -0.66 -7.26 -4.43
CA SER A 74 0.70 -7.18 -3.91
C SER A 74 0.99 -5.79 -3.32
N PRO A 75 2.05 -5.64 -2.51
CA PRO A 75 2.50 -4.35 -2.02
C PRO A 75 2.70 -3.30 -3.12
N ALA A 76 3.29 -3.70 -4.26
CA ALA A 76 3.52 -2.81 -5.39
C ALA A 76 2.22 -2.34 -6.03
N SER A 77 1.22 -3.21 -6.17
CA SER A 77 -0.09 -2.83 -6.72
C SER A 77 -0.80 -1.82 -5.84
N VAL A 78 -0.78 -2.02 -4.51
CA VAL A 78 -1.36 -1.08 -3.54
C VAL A 78 -0.64 0.27 -3.58
N ALA A 79 0.70 0.24 -3.58
CA ALA A 79 1.49 1.46 -3.68
C ALA A 79 1.24 2.21 -5.00
N GLY A 80 1.13 1.48 -6.11
CA GLY A 80 0.79 2.04 -7.41
C GLY A 80 -0.60 2.65 -7.43
N LEU A 81 -1.60 1.99 -6.85
CA LEU A 81 -2.96 2.52 -6.76
C LEU A 81 -3.00 3.81 -5.92
N LEU A 82 -2.36 3.81 -4.75
CA LEU A 82 -2.29 5.00 -3.89
C LEU A 82 -1.64 6.17 -4.60
N LEU A 83 -0.45 5.98 -5.16
CA LEU A 83 0.32 7.05 -5.80
C LEU A 83 -0.30 7.58 -7.10
N ASN A 84 -0.98 6.72 -7.87
CA ASN A 84 -1.50 7.08 -9.18
C ASN A 84 -2.97 7.51 -9.16
N HIS A 85 -3.73 7.16 -8.12
CA HIS A 85 -5.16 7.45 -8.05
C HIS A 85 -5.54 8.33 -6.86
N TYR A 86 -5.02 8.05 -5.66
CA TYR A 86 -5.46 8.70 -4.42
C TYR A 86 -4.59 9.88 -3.98
N LEU A 87 -3.29 9.81 -4.25
CA LEU A 87 -2.29 10.79 -3.84
C LEU A 87 -1.78 11.63 -5.01
N THR A 88 -2.45 11.54 -6.16
CA THR A 88 -2.12 12.32 -7.35
C THR A 88 -2.60 13.75 -7.14
N ALA A 89 -1.67 14.65 -6.85
CA ALA A 89 -1.92 16.10 -6.80
C ALA A 89 -2.03 16.71 -8.20
#